data_AF-A0A934XWU3-F1
#
_entry.id   AF-A0A934XWU3-F1
#
_cell.length_a   1.000
_cell.length_b   1.000
_cell.length_c   1.000
_cell.angle_alpha   90.00
_cell.angle_beta   90.00
_cell.angle_gamma   90.00
#
_symmetry.space_group_name_H-M   'P 1'
#
loop_
_entity.id
_entity.type
_entity.pdbx_description
1 polymer ?
#
loop_
_entity_poly.entity_id
_entity_poly.type
_entity_poly.pdbx_seq_one_letter_code
_entity_poly.pdbx_strand_id
1 'polypeptide(L)'
;MMTIVIYDISDDKVRTTVAAACLDYGLDRIQFSAFSGNLSRNYQEALMMKIRRRVGRKPASVQLFTICAEDWARRIEVLVAEKAGSGGPGKHGEHAEEADRDDEEI
;
A
#
# COMPACT_ATOMS: atom_id res chain seq x y z
N MET A 1 10.67 1.97 19.84
CA MET A 1 10.34 3.31 19.31
C MET A 1 9.66 3.10 17.98
N MET A 2 8.55 3.79 17.74
CA MET A 2 7.83 3.71 16.48
C MET A 2 8.56 4.57 15.45
N THR A 3 8.93 3.98 14.31
CA THR A 3 9.46 4.71 13.16
C THR A 3 8.30 5.06 12.24
N ILE A 4 8.28 6.31 11.77
CA ILE A 4 7.32 6.80 10.78
C ILE A 4 8.11 7.30 9.59
N VAL A 5 7.72 6.86 8.39
CA VAL A 5 8.26 7.34 7.12
C VAL A 5 7.14 8.02 6.37
N ILE A 6 7.33 9.28 6.02
CA ILE A 6 6.44 10.04 5.13
C ILE A 6 7.20 10.43 3.87
N TYR A 7 6.51 10.47 2.75
CA TYR A 7 7.11 10.91 1.50
C TYR A 7 6.17 11.74 0.64
N ASP A 8 6.76 12.54 -0.24
CA ASP A 8 6.09 13.22 -1.34
C ASP A 8 6.90 12.94 -2.61
N ILE A 9 6.30 12.16 -3.52
CA ILE A 9 6.96 11.62 -4.72
C ILE A 9 5.94 11.61 -5.86
N SER A 10 6.14 12.50 -6.82
CA SER A 10 5.27 12.65 -8.00
C SER A 10 5.47 11.52 -9.01
N ASP A 11 6.68 10.96 -9.13
CA ASP A 11 6.98 9.88 -10.08
C ASP A 11 6.48 8.53 -9.54
N ASP A 12 5.48 7.95 -10.21
CA ASP A 12 4.81 6.71 -9.79
C ASP A 12 5.77 5.53 -9.66
N LYS A 13 6.76 5.41 -10.56
CA LYS A 13 7.73 4.32 -10.51
C LYS A 13 8.61 4.45 -9.27
N VAL A 14 9.11 5.65 -8.98
CA VAL A 14 9.89 5.90 -7.76
C VAL A 14 9.04 5.64 -6.53
N ARG A 15 7.81 6.16 -6.49
CA ARG A 15 6.88 5.96 -5.36
C ARG A 15 6.66 4.48 -5.07
N THR A 16 6.41 3.67 -6.10
CA THR A 16 6.26 2.21 -5.97
C THR A 16 7.53 1.55 -5.42
N THR A 17 8.71 1.94 -5.90
CA THR A 17 9.97 1.37 -5.39
C THR A 17 10.30 1.78 -3.96
N VAL A 18 9.94 3.00 -3.56
CA VAL A 18 10.11 3.48 -2.17
C VAL A 18 9.14 2.75 -1.24
N ALA A 19 7.88 2.60 -1.65
CA ALA A 19 6.89 1.81 -0.93
C ALA A 19 7.34 0.36 -0.73
N ALA A 20 7.85 -0.29 -1.77
CA ALA A 20 8.40 -1.64 -1.67
C ALA A 20 9.57 -1.70 -0.69
N ALA A 21 10.46 -0.71 -0.70
CA ALA A 21 11.58 -0.67 0.25
C ALA A 21 11.10 -0.55 1.72
N CYS A 22 10.04 0.21 2.00
CA CYS A 22 9.45 0.28 3.34
C CYS A 22 8.86 -1.07 3.77
N LEU A 23 8.12 -1.74 2.89
CA LEU A 23 7.54 -3.06 3.15
C LEU A 23 8.62 -4.13 3.39
N ASP A 24 9.69 -4.14 2.58
CA ASP A 24 10.83 -5.06 2.73
C ASP A 24 11.50 -4.95 4.12
N TYR A 25 11.41 -3.77 4.75
CA TYR A 25 11.97 -3.51 6.07
C TYR A 25 10.98 -3.82 7.20
N GLY A 26 9.79 -4.34 6.88
CA GLY A 26 8.76 -4.67 7.86
C GLY A 26 8.01 -3.45 8.39
N LEU A 27 7.95 -2.35 7.62
CA LEU A 27 7.05 -1.24 7.91
C LEU A 27 5.67 -1.51 7.29
N ASP A 28 4.63 -1.20 8.04
CA ASP A 28 3.25 -1.27 7.60
C ASP A 28 2.82 0.04 6.93
N ARG A 29 2.05 -0.07 5.86
CA ARG A 29 1.48 1.10 5.17
C ARG A 29 0.32 1.66 5.98
N ILE A 30 0.38 2.94 6.34
CA ILE A 30 -0.68 3.65 7.10
C ILE A 30 -1.42 4.69 6.26
N GLN A 31 -0.79 5.24 5.22
CA GLN A 31 -1.43 6.13 4.24
C GLN A 31 -0.83 5.88 2.84
N PHE A 32 -1.36 6.57 1.82
CA PHE A 32 -0.83 6.50 0.45
C PHE A 32 0.67 6.86 0.39
N SER A 33 1.08 7.81 1.23
CA SER A 33 2.47 8.27 1.30
C SER A 33 3.08 8.20 2.70
N ALA A 34 2.61 7.27 3.54
CA ALA A 34 3.16 7.09 4.88
C ALA A 34 3.20 5.62 5.32
N PHE A 35 4.23 5.28 6.08
CA PHE A 35 4.50 3.97 6.65
C PHE A 35 4.90 4.08 8.12
N SER A 36 4.62 3.05 8.92
CA SER A 36 5.07 2.97 10.31
C SER A 36 5.49 1.56 10.71
N GLY A 37 6.38 1.44 11.68
CA GLY A 37 6.79 0.15 12.23
C GLY A 37 7.95 0.27 13.23
N ASN A 38 8.34 -0.85 13.83
CA ASN A 38 9.49 -0.87 14.74
C ASN A 38 10.77 -1.14 13.96
N LEU A 39 11.66 -0.15 13.87
CA LEU A 39 13.00 -0.32 13.30
C LEU A 39 14.08 0.10 14.29
N SER A 40 15.17 -0.67 14.34
CA SER A 40 16.39 -0.24 15.02
C SER A 40 17.04 0.92 14.25
N ARG A 41 17.85 1.73 14.93
CA ARG A 41 18.56 2.87 14.33
C ARG A 41 19.37 2.47 13.09
N ASN A 42 20.01 1.30 13.12
CA ASN A 42 20.78 0.78 11.97
C ASN A 42 19.89 0.49 10.77
N TYR A 43 18.71 -0.11 10.99
CA TYR A 43 17.75 -0.36 9.92
C TYR A 43 17.12 0.94 9.39
N GLN A 44 16.91 1.95 10.23
CA GLN A 44 16.45 3.27 9.79
C GLN A 44 17.45 3.92 8.83
N GLU A 45 18.73 3.94 9.19
CA GLU A 45 19.80 4.49 8.34
C GLU A 45 19.94 3.71 7.02
N ALA A 46 19.91 2.37 7.10
CA ALA A 46 19.97 1.50 5.93
C ALA A 46 18.77 1.70 4.99
N LEU A 47 17.55 1.84 5.53
CA LEU A 47 16.35 2.15 4.77
C LEU A 47 16.48 3.49 4.05
N MET A 48 16.89 4.56 4.76
CA MET A 48 17.04 5.89 4.16
C MET A 48 18.12 5.90 3.08
N MET A 49 19.21 5.16 3.26
CA MET A 49 20.21 4.98 2.19
C MET A 49 19.63 4.23 0.98
N LYS A 50 18.86 3.15 1.19
CA LYS A 50 18.18 2.41 0.13
C LYS A 50 17.22 3.32 -0.63
N ILE A 51 16.37 4.07 0.08
CA ILE A 51 15.42 5.02 -0.52
C ILE A 51 16.15 6.08 -1.35
N ARG A 52 17.20 6.71 -0.80
CA ARG A 52 18.00 7.71 -1.54
C ARG A 52 18.55 7.16 -2.86
N ARG A 53 19.02 5.91 -2.88
CA ARG A 53 19.49 5.25 -4.11
C ARG A 53 18.36 5.00 -5.11
N ARG A 54 17.15 4.64 -4.64
CA ARG A 54 15.97 4.41 -5.48
C ARG A 54 15.41 5.70 -6.09
N VAL A 55 15.40 6.78 -5.32
CA VAL A 55 15.00 8.12 -5.78
C VAL A 55 15.98 8.66 -6.83
N GLY A 56 17.28 8.48 -6.61
CA GLY A 56 18.31 8.95 -7.52
C GLY A 56 18.30 10.47 -7.66
N ARG A 57 18.05 10.96 -8.88
CA ARG A 57 18.01 12.41 -9.21
C ARG A 57 16.59 12.95 -9.38
N LYS A 58 15.57 12.15 -9.10
CA LYS A 58 14.18 12.57 -9.29
C LYS A 58 13.70 13.44 -8.12
N PRO A 59 12.77 14.39 -8.35
CA PRO A 59 12.14 15.14 -7.28
C PRO A 59 11.44 14.20 -6.28
N ALA A 60 11.81 14.30 -5.02
CA ALA A 60 11.20 13.58 -3.92
C ALA A 60 11.53 14.25 -2.58
N SER A 61 10.59 14.23 -1.65
CA SER A 61 10.83 14.51 -0.23
C SER A 61 10.55 13.24 0.55
N VAL A 62 11.48 12.80 1.39
CA VAL A 62 11.29 11.63 2.26
C VAL A 62 11.80 11.98 3.64
N GLN A 63 10.96 11.81 4.64
CA GLN A 63 11.30 12.09 6.03
C GLN A 63 11.07 10.83 6.86
N LEU A 64 12.00 10.58 7.77
CA LEU A 64 11.90 9.52 8.77
C LEU A 64 12.04 10.17 10.14
N PHE A 65 11.08 9.91 11.00
CA PHE A 65 11.14 10.33 12.40
C PHE A 65 10.73 9.17 13.31
N THR A 66 11.16 9.25 14.56
CA THR A 66 10.83 8.27 15.58
C THR A 66 10.05 8.93 16.69
N ILE A 67 9.00 8.26 17.16
CA ILE A 67 8.25 8.67 18.34
C ILE A 67 8.16 7.53 19.34
N CYS A 68 7.85 7.85 20.59
CA CYS A 68 7.67 6.83 21.61
C CYS A 68 6.37 6.04 21.36
N ALA A 69 6.25 4.86 21.97
CA ALA A 69 5.07 4.02 21.79
C ALA A 69 3.80 4.69 22.34
N GLU A 70 3.94 5.49 23.40
CA GLU A 70 2.83 6.21 24.02
C GLU A 70 2.26 7.29 23.10
N ASP A 71 3.11 8.13 22.51
CA ASP A 71 2.69 9.16 21.55
C ASP A 71 2.01 8.54 20.32
N TRP A 72 2.54 7.40 19.84
CA TRP A 72 1.94 6.67 18.74
C TRP A 72 0.54 6.12 19.07
N ALA A 73 0.36 5.63 20.31
CA ALA A 73 -0.93 5.14 20.78
C ALA A 73 -1.97 6.26 20.96
N ARG A 74 -1.52 7.50 21.21
CA ARG A 74 -2.38 8.69 21.35
C ARG A 74 -2.71 9.38 20.03
N ARG A 75 -2.28 8.85 18.88
CA ARG A 75 -2.55 9.45 17.58
C ARG A 75 -4.06 9.52 17.31
N ILE A 76 -4.48 10.59 16.64
CA ILE A 76 -5.86 10.79 16.19
C ILE A 76 -5.92 10.54 14.69
N GLU A 77 -6.87 9.72 14.26
CA GLU A 77 -7.06 9.34 12.86
C GLU A 77 -8.50 9.66 12.43
N VAL A 78 -8.66 10.21 11.24
CA VAL A 78 -9.96 10.44 10.60
C VAL A 78 -9.98 9.67 9.29
N LEU A 79 -10.85 8.67 9.19
CA LEU A 79 -11.05 7.87 8.00
C LEU A 79 -12.42 8.18 7.40
N VAL A 80 -12.43 8.64 6.16
CA VAL A 80 -13.66 8.81 5.37
C VAL A 80 -13.65 7.73 4.30
N ALA A 81 -14.47 6.70 4.50
CA ALA A 81 -14.72 5.72 3.46
C ALA A 81 -15.64 6.34 2.38
N GLU A 82 -15.40 6.00 1.11
CA GLU A 82 -16.39 6.29 0.09
C GLU A 82 -17.70 5.59 0.45
N LYS A 83 -18.83 6.30 0.31
CA LYS A 83 -20.13 5.64 0.39
C LYS A 83 -20.16 4.58 -0.69
N ALA A 84 -20.36 3.31 -0.30
CA ALA A 84 -20.66 2.25 -1.25
C ALA A 84 -21.82 2.76 -2.14
N GLY A 85 -21.53 3.00 -3.42
CA GLY A 85 -22.56 3.38 -4.37
C GLY A 85 -23.66 2.33 -4.34
N SER A 86 -24.91 2.76 -4.24
CA SER A 86 -26.08 1.90 -4.39
C SER A 86 -26.14 1.38 -5.84
N GLY A 87 -25.30 0.40 -6.17
CA GLY A 87 -25.35 -0.36 -7.41
C GLY A 87 -26.18 -1.61 -7.19
N GLY A 88 -27.43 -1.59 -7.64
CA GLY A 88 -28.31 -2.77 -7.66
C GLY A 88 -27.74 -3.91 -8.52
N PRO A 89 -28.25 -5.15 -8.39
CA PRO A 89 -27.69 -6.31 -9.06
C PRO A 89 -27.91 -6.18 -10.58
N GLY A 90 -26.81 -5.94 -11.31
CA GLY A 90 -26.79 -5.99 -12.76
C GLY A 90 -26.98 -7.43 -13.23
N LYS A 91 -28.17 -7.73 -13.72
CA LYS A 91 -28.46 -8.92 -14.52
C LYS A 91 -27.79 -8.79 -15.88
N HIS A 92 -26.83 -9.65 -16.20
CA HIS A 92 -26.36 -10.01 -17.54
C HIS A 92 -25.72 -11.41 -17.37
N GLY A 93 -26.10 -12.48 -18.05
CA GLY A 93 -27.13 -12.77 -19.04
C GLY A 93 -27.01 -14.27 -19.31
N GLU A 94 -28.13 -14.99 -19.29
CA GLU A 94 -28.20 -16.35 -19.81
C GLU A 94 -27.92 -16.31 -21.31
N HIS A 95 -26.86 -16.98 -21.76
CA HIS A 95 -26.78 -17.47 -23.12
C HIS A 95 -26.97 -18.98 -23.08
N ALA A 96 -28.12 -19.39 -23.60
CA ALA A 96 -28.41 -20.76 -23.98
C ALA A 96 -27.47 -21.17 -25.13
N GLU A 97 -26.86 -22.34 -25.00
CA GLU A 97 -26.45 -23.18 -26.13
C GLU A 97 -27.09 -24.54 -25.93
N GLU A 98 -28.19 -24.75 -26.64
CA GLU A 98 -28.87 -26.02 -26.87
C GLU A 98 -28.62 -26.39 -28.33
N ALA A 99 -27.98 -27.55 -28.56
CA ALA A 99 -28.05 -28.42 -29.74
C ALA A 99 -26.81 -29.32 -29.75
N ASP A 100 -26.85 -30.63 -29.99
CA ASP A 100 -27.90 -31.61 -30.20
C ASP A 100 -27.14 -32.94 -30.37
N ARG A 101 -27.72 -34.08 -29.95
CA ARG A 101 -27.44 -35.46 -30.43
C ARG A 101 -26.06 -36.11 -30.11
N ASP A 102 -25.92 -37.39 -29.75
CA ASP A 102 -26.69 -38.61 -30.08
C ASP A 102 -26.60 -39.66 -28.95
N ASP A 103 -27.53 -40.63 -29.04
CA ASP A 103 -27.71 -41.87 -28.28
C ASP A 103 -26.44 -42.70 -27.98
N GLU A 104 -26.40 -43.39 -26.83
CA GLU A 104 -26.24 -44.87 -26.75
C GLU A 104 -26.37 -45.43 -25.31
N GLU A 105 -26.99 -46.61 -25.26
CA GLU A 105 -27.34 -47.52 -24.15
C GLU A 105 -26.41 -47.62 -22.92
N ILE A 106 -27.01 -47.74 -21.71
CA ILE A 106 -27.20 -48.99 -20.93
C ILE A 106 -28.06 -48.69 -19.69
#